data_AF-A0A352J0W7-F1
#
_entry.id   AF-A0A352J0W7-F1
#
_cell.length_a   1.000
_cell.length_b   1.000
_cell.length_c   1.000
_cell.angle_alpha   90.00
_cell.angle_beta   90.00
_cell.angle_gamma   90.00
#
_symmetry.space_group_name_H-M   'P 1'
#
loop_
_entity.id
_entity.type
_entity.pdbx_description
1 polymer ?
#
loop_
_entity_poly.entity_id
_entity_poly.type
_entity_poly.pdbx_seq_one_letter_code
_entity_poly.pdbx_strand_id
1 'polypeptide(L)' 'MKKYFFALILITMSVFANAQVVLSDSAKISLMTCGPWSGAVYAFYGHTALRVQDDSAHMDIVFNYGFFDPTQPNFMYH' A
#
# COMPACT_ATOMS: atom_id res chain seq x y z
N MET A 1 -24.58 -25.51 -19.61
CA MET A 1 -25.36 -24.26 -19.51
C MET A 1 -25.11 -23.50 -18.20
N LYS A 2 -25.31 -24.09 -17.00
CA LYS A 2 -25.09 -23.39 -15.71
C LYS A 2 -23.68 -22.78 -15.52
N LYS A 3 -22.61 -23.45 -15.97
CA LYS A 3 -21.22 -22.94 -15.88
C LYS A 3 -20.99 -21.67 -16.71
N TYR A 4 -21.56 -21.62 -17.92
CA TYR A 4 -21.47 -20.45 -18.80
C TYR A 4 -22.30 -19.28 -18.28
N PHE A 5 -23.45 -19.56 -17.68
CA PHE A 5 -24.26 -18.55 -16.99
C PHE A 5 -23.50 -17.94 -15.81
N PHE A 6 -22.83 -18.75 -14.99
CA PHE A 6 -22.01 -18.27 -13.89
C PHE A 6 -20.80 -17.45 -14.36
N ALA A 7 -20.12 -17.90 -15.42
CA ALA A 7 -19.04 -17.15 -16.04
C ALA A 7 -19.51 -15.80 -16.61
N LEU A 8 -20.70 -15.76 -17.22
CA LEU A 8 -21.29 -14.52 -17.72
C LEU A 8 -21.57 -13.54 -16.57
N ILE A 9 -22.12 -14.02 -15.46
CA ILE A 9 -22.33 -13.20 -14.25
C ILE A 9 -21.00 -12.61 -13.76
N LEU A 10 -19.96 -13.44 -13.61
CA LEU A 10 -18.63 -12.98 -13.17
C LEU A 10 -18.04 -11.92 -14.11
N ILE A 11 -18.14 -12.13 -15.42
CA ILE A 11 -17.67 -11.17 -16.42
C ILE A 11 -18.45 -9.86 -16.29
N THR A 12 -19.78 -9.90 -16.19
CA THR A 12 -20.58 -8.69 -16.03
C THR A 12 -20.27 -7.94 -14.74
N MET A 13 -19.98 -8.62 -13.62
CA MET A 13 -19.58 -7.98 -12.37
C MET A 13 -18.20 -7.32 -12.47
N SER A 14 -17.28 -7.91 -13.24
CA SER A 14 -15.93 -7.35 -13.40
C SER A 14 -15.89 -6.02 -14.15
N VAL A 15 -16.85 -5.76 -15.05
CA VAL A 15 -16.92 -4.51 -15.82
C VAL A 15 -17.27 -3.30 -14.96
N PHE A 16 -18.01 -3.51 -13.86
CA PHE A 16 -18.41 -2.44 -12.94
C PHE A 16 -17.51 -2.33 -11.70
N ALA A 17 -16.45 -3.13 -11.62
CA ALA A 17 -15.52 -3.09 -10.51
C ALA A 17 -14.53 -1.92 -10.67
N ASN A 18 -14.57 -0.96 -9.76
CA ASN A 18 -13.55 0.09 -9.66
C ASN A 18 -12.46 -0.36 -8.67
N ALA A 19 -11.45 -1.06 -9.17
CA ALA A 19 -10.39 -1.64 -8.33
C ALA A 19 -9.29 -0.64 -7.96
N GLN A 20 -9.04 0.38 -8.79
CA GLN A 20 -8.02 1.40 -8.54
C GLN A 20 -8.66 2.70 -8.05
N VAL A 21 -8.09 3.24 -6.97
CA VAL A 21 -8.40 4.60 -6.52
C VAL A 21 -7.67 5.57 -7.43
N VAL A 22 -8.42 6.48 -8.05
CA VAL A 22 -7.86 7.62 -8.79
C VAL A 22 -7.74 8.77 -7.80
N LEU A 23 -6.52 9.29 -7.63
CA LEU A 23 -6.29 10.47 -6.79
C LEU A 23 -6.90 11.70 -7.43
N SER A 24 -7.49 12.56 -6.61
CA SER A 24 -7.91 13.89 -7.01
C SER A 24 -6.70 14.82 -7.15
N ASP A 25 -6.88 15.93 -7.86
CA ASP A 25 -5.87 16.99 -7.97
C ASP A 25 -5.54 17.63 -6.60
N SER A 26 -6.41 17.43 -5.59
CA SER A 26 -6.21 17.92 -4.23
C SER A 26 -5.44 16.95 -3.33
N ALA A 27 -5.08 15.77 -3.83
CA ALA A 27 -4.34 14.77 -3.07
C ALA A 27 -2.99 15.32 -2.60
N LYS A 28 -2.62 14.98 -1.36
CA LYS A 28 -1.36 15.39 -0.73
C LYS A 28 -0.46 14.19 -0.55
N ILE A 29 0.76 14.32 -1.07
CA ILE A 29 1.85 13.36 -0.86
C ILE A 29 2.83 13.98 0.12
N SER A 30 3.12 13.28 1.21
CA SER A 30 4.05 13.73 2.25
C SER A 30 5.09 12.67 2.55
N LEU A 31 6.31 13.10 2.84
CA LEU A 31 7.31 12.24 3.47
C LEU A 31 7.08 12.23 4.98
N MET A 32 6.97 11.05 5.56
CA MET A 32 6.87 10.84 7.00
C MET A 32 8.15 10.17 7.48
N THR A 33 9.00 10.92 8.18
CA THR A 33 10.28 10.42 8.69
C THR A 33 10.14 9.96 10.14
N CYS A 34 10.43 8.68 10.38
CA CYS A 34 10.56 8.09 11.70
C CYS A 34 12.01 8.18 12.15
N GLY A 35 12.23 8.66 13.37
CA GLY A 35 13.57 8.76 13.95
C GLY A 35 14.23 7.39 14.18
N PRO A 36 15.57 7.37 14.35
CA PRO A 36 16.33 6.19 14.73
C PRO A 36 15.77 5.47 15.97
N TRP A 37 15.79 4.13 15.96
CA TRP A 37 15.44 3.30 17.11
C TRP A 37 16.37 2.10 17.26
N SER A 38 17.02 1.98 18.41
CA SER A 38 18.04 0.96 18.69
C SER A 38 17.50 -0.42 19.05
N GLY A 39 16.18 -0.59 19.19
CA GLY A 39 15.56 -1.88 19.54
C GLY A 39 15.53 -2.90 18.40
N ALA A 40 15.81 -2.46 17.16
CA ALA A 40 15.83 -3.31 15.99
C ALA A 40 16.79 -2.78 14.92
N VAL A 41 17.55 -3.67 14.27
CA VAL A 41 18.55 -3.31 13.25
C VAL A 41 17.92 -2.56 12.09
N TYR A 42 16.75 -3.01 11.62
CA TYR A 42 16.03 -2.38 10.51
C TYR A 42 15.51 -0.96 10.82
N ALA A 43 15.45 -0.57 12.09
CA ALA A 43 15.00 0.76 12.53
C ALA A 43 16.16 1.63 13.04
N PHE A 44 17.39 1.11 13.08
CA PHE A 44 18.51 1.73 13.76
C PHE A 44 18.88 3.11 13.19
N TYR A 45 18.67 3.34 11.90
CA TYR A 45 18.95 4.61 11.23
C TYR A 45 17.69 5.43 10.92
N GLY A 46 16.53 5.01 11.43
CA GLY A 46 15.24 5.60 11.12
C GLY A 46 14.67 5.05 9.81
N HIS A 47 13.50 5.58 9.43
CA HIS A 47 12.79 5.16 8.22
C HIS A 47 12.01 6.33 7.63
N THR A 48 11.75 6.30 6.32
CA THR A 48 10.86 7.27 5.68
C THR A 48 9.74 6.53 4.97
N ALA A 49 8.52 6.92 5.25
CA ALA A 49 7.32 6.44 4.58
C ALA A 49 6.72 7.54 3.69
N LEU A 50 5.95 7.13 2.68
CA LEU A 50 5.14 8.00 1.85
C LEU A 50 3.71 7.98 2.38
N ARG A 51 3.19 9.12 2.83
CA ARG A 51 1.78 9.28 3.18
C ARG A 51 1.03 9.88 1.99
N VAL A 52 -0.05 9.22 1.59
CA VAL A 52 -0.97 9.68 0.55
C VAL A 52 -2.31 9.98 1.22
N GLN A 53 -2.68 11.25 1.22
CA GLN A 53 -3.94 11.71 1.80
C GLN A 53 -4.79 12.38 0.72
N ASP A 54 -6.03 11.96 0.59
CA ASP A 54 -7.02 12.55 -0.31
C ASP A 54 -8.42 12.41 0.30
N ASP A 55 -8.96 13.52 0.80
CA ASP A 55 -10.28 13.55 1.44
C ASP A 55 -11.40 13.27 0.43
N SER A 56 -11.19 13.59 -0.85
CA SER A 56 -12.16 13.39 -1.94
C SER A 56 -12.31 11.90 -2.27
N ALA A 57 -11.23 11.16 -2.15
CA ALA A 57 -11.19 9.71 -2.30
C ALA A 57 -11.35 8.98 -0.96
N HIS A 58 -11.57 9.71 0.15
CA HIS A 58 -11.66 9.19 1.51
C HIS A 58 -10.47 8.31 1.91
N MET A 59 -9.27 8.75 1.54
CA MET A 59 -8.05 7.97 1.66
C MET A 59 -7.02 8.68 2.53
N ASP A 60 -6.44 7.93 3.46
CA ASP A 60 -5.25 8.32 4.22
C ASP A 60 -4.42 7.07 4.47
N ILE A 61 -3.45 6.83 3.59
CA ILE A 61 -2.66 5.59 3.56
C ILE A 61 -1.18 5.93 3.65
N VAL A 62 -0.45 5.15 4.44
CA VAL A 62 1.00 5.23 4.59
C VAL A 62 1.65 4.02 3.95
N PHE A 63 2.55 4.26 3.01
CA PHE A 63 3.36 3.25 2.35
C PHE A 63 4.78 3.30 2.90
N ASN A 64 5.30 2.16 3.38
CA ASN A 64 6.72 2.05 3.68
C ASN A 64 7.51 2.20 2.37
N TYR A 65 8.49 3.10 2.37
CA TYR A 65 9.34 3.33 1.21
C TYR A 65 10.76 2.83 1.51
N GLY A 66 11.27 1.92 0.67
CA GLY A 66 12.53 1.24 0.94
C GLY A 66 12.43 0.24 2.10
N PHE A 67 11.27 -0.43 2.24
CA PHE A 67 11.12 -1.52 3.21
C PHE A 67 12.09 -2.66 2.90
N PHE A 68 12.69 -3.22 3.94
CA PHE A 68 13.59 -4.36 3.79
C PHE A 68 12.82 -5.61 3.37
N ASP A 69 13.46 -6.50 2.61
CA ASP A 69 12.92 -7.82 2.33
C ASP A 69 13.31 -8.80 3.47
N PRO A 70 12.37 -9.18 4.36
CA PRO A 70 12.68 -10.07 5.48
C PRO A 70 12.99 -11.50 5.03
N THR A 71 12.78 -11.84 3.76
CA THR A 71 13.06 -13.18 3.22
C THR A 71 14.50 -13.37 2.79
N GLN A 72 15.31 -12.30 2.78
CA GLN A 72 16.71 -12.37 2.41
C GLN A 72 17.54 -13.16 3.43
N PRO A 73 18.51 -13.99 2.98
CA PRO A 73 19.42 -14.69 3.88
C PRO A 73 20.14 -13.72 4.82
N ASN A 74 20.26 -14.09 6.10
CA ASN A 74 20.90 -13.29 7.15
C ASN A 74 20.18 -11.96 7.47
N PHE A 75 18.89 -11.81 7.14
CA PHE A 75 18.11 -10.67 7.62
C PHE A 75 18.02 -10.70 9.16
N MET A 76 18.40 -9.60 9.81
CA MET A 76 18.42 -9.47 11.27
C MET A 76 17.30 -8.55 11.73
N TYR A 77 16.43 -9.06 12.59
CA TYR A 77 15.40 -8.26 13.24
C TYR A 77 15.94 -7.46 14.43
N HIS A 78 16.94 -8.02 15.13
CA HIS A 78 17.55 -7.49 16.35
C HIS A 78 19.06 -7.65 16.31
#